data_AF-A0A554JFG4-F1
#
_entry.id   AF-A0A554JFG4-F1
#
_cell.length_a   1.000
_cell.length_b   1.000
_cell.length_c   1.000
_cell.angle_alpha   90.00
_cell.angle_beta   90.00
_cell.angle_gamma   90.00
#
_symmetry.space_group_name_H-M   'P 1'
#
loop_
_entity.id
_entity.type
_entity.pdbx_description
1 polymer ?
#
loop_
_entity_poly.entity_id
_entity_poly.type
_entity_poly.pdbx_seq_one_letter_code
_entity_poly.pdbx_strand_id
1 'polypeptide(L)'
;IQAEVAGADKTIKAGKIKELENCIGAAERAMPPIRTFFLAGGTELGALFDMARTFVRRAEREVIRAAEAKEIFVGEQTLAYLNRLSSLCYALARFTN
;
A
#
# COMPACT_ATOMS: atom_id res chain seq x y z
N ILE A 1 -6.48 -7.19 8.16
CA ILE A 1 -5.28 -7.87 7.63
C ILE A 1 -4.70 -8.86 8.63
N GLN A 2 -3.95 -8.48 9.67
CA GLN A 2 -3.37 -9.47 10.61
C GLN A 2 -4.42 -10.46 11.18
N ALA A 3 -5.54 -9.94 11.68
CA ALA A 3 -6.61 -10.80 12.20
C ALA A 3 -7.20 -11.76 11.15
N GLU A 4 -7.34 -11.28 9.91
CA GLU A 4 -7.86 -12.06 8.78
C GLU A 4 -6.91 -13.18 8.38
N VAL A 5 -5.61 -12.84 8.26
CA VAL A 5 -4.53 -13.79 7.97
C VAL A 5 -4.44 -14.86 9.06
N ALA A 6 -4.77 -14.52 10.31
CA ALA A 6 -4.84 -15.46 11.42
C ALA A 6 -6.14 -16.30 11.47
N GLY A 7 -7.04 -16.16 10.49
CA GLY A 7 -8.27 -16.94 10.39
C GLY A 7 -9.50 -16.34 11.09
N ALA A 8 -9.44 -15.10 11.58
CA ALA A 8 -10.62 -14.43 12.11
C ALA A 8 -11.57 -13.99 10.98
N ASP A 9 -12.87 -14.05 11.22
CA ASP A 9 -13.90 -13.52 10.32
C ASP A 9 -13.92 -11.98 10.36
N LYS A 10 -12.87 -11.38 9.81
CA LYS A 10 -12.68 -9.93 9.69
C LYS A 10 -12.04 -9.65 8.35
N THR A 11 -12.75 -8.97 7.45
CA THR A 11 -12.20 -8.53 6.18
C THR A 11 -12.13 -7.02 6.06
N ILE A 12 -11.25 -6.54 5.17
CA ILE A 12 -11.21 -5.11 4.84
C ILE A 12 -12.48 -4.73 4.08
N LYS A 13 -13.13 -3.64 4.50
CA LYS A 13 -14.29 -3.08 3.82
C LYS A 13 -13.82 -2.19 2.66
N ALA A 14 -14.57 -2.17 1.56
CA ALA A 14 -14.29 -1.32 0.39
C ALA A 14 -14.13 0.17 0.73
N GLY A 15 -14.80 0.65 1.79
CA GLY A 15 -14.64 2.03 2.28
C GLY A 15 -13.19 2.38 2.65
N LYS A 16 -12.41 1.42 3.19
CA LYS A 16 -11.00 1.63 3.51
C LYS A 16 -10.11 1.76 2.28
N ILE A 17 -10.43 1.06 1.20
CA ILE A 17 -9.73 1.21 -0.07
C ILE A 17 -9.99 2.61 -0.63
N LYS A 18 -11.24 3.06 -0.59
CA LYS A 18 -11.63 4.40 -1.04
C LYS A 18 -10.96 5.51 -0.23
N GLU A 19 -10.78 5.33 1.09
CA GLU A 19 -9.99 6.25 1.93
C GLU A 19 -8.55 6.37 1.41
N LEU A 20 -7.87 5.26 1.09
CA LEU A 20 -6.52 5.28 0.53
C LEU A 20 -6.49 5.98 -0.84
N GLU A 21 -7.43 5.68 -1.72
CA GLU A 21 -7.54 6.31 -3.05
C GLU A 21 -7.76 7.82 -2.96
N ASN A 22 -8.57 8.28 -1.99
CA ASN A 22 -8.76 9.71 -1.74
C ASN A 22 -7.45 10.37 -1.27
N CYS A 23 -6.70 9.73 -0.38
CA CYS A 23 -5.40 10.23 0.08
C CYS A 23 -4.37 10.28 -1.06
N ILE A 24 -4.30 9.24 -1.90
CA ILE A 24 -3.44 9.21 -3.09
C ILE A 24 -3.79 10.39 -4.00
N GLY A 25 -5.07 10.53 -4.35
CA GLY A 25 -5.52 11.62 -5.21
C GLY A 25 -5.24 13.01 -4.62
N ALA A 26 -5.32 13.18 -3.31
CA ALA A 26 -4.98 14.43 -2.64
C ALA A 26 -3.48 14.75 -2.75
N ALA A 27 -2.61 13.77 -2.50
CA ALA A 27 -1.17 13.94 -2.64
C ALA A 27 -0.79 14.23 -4.10
N GLU A 28 -1.33 13.48 -5.07
CA GLU A 28 -1.03 13.65 -6.49
C GLU A 28 -1.46 15.00 -7.05
N ARG A 29 -2.63 15.52 -6.63
CA ARG A 29 -3.09 16.85 -7.06
C ARG A 29 -2.22 18.00 -6.54
N ALA A 30 -1.54 17.81 -5.42
CA ALA A 30 -0.65 18.83 -4.86
C ALA A 30 0.72 18.86 -5.55
N MET A 31 1.03 17.90 -6.43
CA MET A 31 2.33 17.77 -7.09
C MET A 31 2.23 18.11 -8.58
N PRO A 32 3.30 18.67 -9.18
CA PRO A 32 3.37 18.81 -10.63
C PRO A 32 3.36 17.43 -11.33
N PRO A 33 3.00 17.32 -12.61
CA PRO A 33 3.02 16.04 -13.33
C PRO A 33 4.41 15.41 -13.37
N ILE A 34 4.50 14.08 -13.31
CA ILE A 34 5.78 13.33 -13.37
C ILE A 34 6.40 13.55 -14.76
N ARG A 35 7.59 14.17 -14.81
CA ARG A 35 8.36 14.35 -16.06
C ARG A 35 9.64 13.51 -16.10
N THR A 36 10.06 12.93 -14.98
CA THR A 36 11.31 12.18 -14.82
C THR A 36 11.13 11.00 -13.88
N PHE A 37 12.09 10.08 -13.88
CA PHE A 37 12.12 8.97 -12.92
C PHE A 37 12.35 9.50 -11.50
N PHE A 38 11.55 8.98 -10.57
CA PHE A 38 11.64 9.31 -9.15
C PHE A 38 12.78 8.52 -8.50
N LEU A 39 13.75 9.22 -7.91
CA LEU A 39 14.80 8.63 -7.07
C LEU A 39 14.35 8.63 -5.61
N ALA A 40 14.43 7.46 -4.98
CA ALA A 40 14.12 7.29 -3.57
C ALA A 40 15.09 8.08 -2.69
N GLY A 41 14.60 8.59 -1.56
CA GLY A 41 15.43 9.22 -0.52
C GLY A 41 15.83 10.68 -0.76
N GLY A 42 15.03 11.46 -1.49
CA GLY A 42 15.22 12.91 -1.61
C GLY A 42 15.13 13.67 -0.27
N THR A 43 14.35 13.14 0.67
CA THR A 43 14.23 13.62 2.06
C THR A 43 14.20 12.44 3.03
N GLU A 44 14.50 12.68 4.31
CA GLU A 44 14.40 11.64 5.36
C GLU A 44 12.99 11.05 5.44
N LEU A 45 11.97 11.90 5.41
CA LEU A 45 10.58 11.46 5.44
C LEU A 45 10.20 10.68 4.17
N GLY A 46 10.68 11.11 3.00
CA GLY A 46 10.51 10.37 1.75
C GLY A 46 11.16 8.99 1.78
N ALA A 47 12.36 8.89 2.36
CA ALA A 47 13.07 7.63 2.54
C ALA A 47 12.29 6.67 3.46
N LEU A 48 11.70 7.17 4.54
CA LEU A 48 10.85 6.36 5.44
C LEU A 48 9.62 5.83 4.71
N PHE A 49 8.98 6.64 3.86
CA PHE A 49 7.85 6.18 3.05
C PHE A 49 8.25 5.14 2.00
N ASP A 50 9.42 5.29 1.36
CA ASP A 50 9.95 4.26 0.46
C ASP A 50 10.27 2.97 1.21
N MET A 51 10.86 3.03 2.41
CA MET A 51 11.08 1.86 3.27
C MET A 51 9.75 1.19 3.62
N ALA A 52 8.76 1.96 4.08
CA ALA A 52 7.42 1.44 4.36
C ALA A 52 6.80 0.76 3.14
N ARG A 53 6.93 1.36 1.95
CA ARG A 53 6.47 0.76 0.68
C ARG A 53 7.09 -0.60 0.44
N THR A 54 8.39 -0.79 0.69
CA THR A 54 9.03 -2.10 0.51
C THR A 54 8.47 -3.16 1.45
N PHE A 55 8.17 -2.80 2.71
CA PHE A 55 7.55 -3.71 3.66
C PHE A 55 6.13 -4.08 3.26
N VAL A 56 5.33 -3.12 2.82
CA VAL A 56 3.97 -3.37 2.34
C VAL A 56 3.99 -4.30 1.12
N ARG A 57 4.86 -4.06 0.14
CA ARG A 57 4.99 -4.95 -1.03
C ARG A 57 5.51 -6.34 -0.66
N ARG A 58 6.37 -6.46 0.35
CA ARG A 58 6.79 -7.76 0.88
C ARG A 58 5.61 -8.50 1.52
N ALA A 59 4.84 -7.82 2.38
CA ALA A 59 3.65 -8.38 2.99
C ALA A 59 2.59 -8.79 1.94
N GLU A 60 2.36 -7.97 0.92
CA GLU A 60 1.48 -8.29 -0.22
C GLU A 60 1.89 -9.61 -0.87
N ARG A 61 3.17 -9.79 -1.21
CA ARG A 61 3.67 -11.02 -1.84
C ARG A 61 3.55 -12.24 -0.94
N GLU A 62 3.88 -12.12 0.35
CA GLU A 62 3.76 -13.24 1.30
C GLU A 62 2.30 -13.65 1.50
N VAL A 63 1.37 -12.69 1.59
CA VAL A 63 -0.07 -12.97 1.70
C VAL A 63 -0.59 -13.65 0.44
N ILE A 64 -0.21 -13.17 -0.75
CA ILE A 64 -0.59 -13.81 -2.02
C ILE A 64 -0.05 -15.24 -2.07
N ARG A 65 1.24 -15.46 -1.76
CA ARG A 65 1.86 -16.79 -1.78
C ARG A 65 1.12 -17.77 -0.85
N ALA A 66 0.84 -17.35 0.39
CA ALA A 66 0.14 -18.19 1.35
C ALA A 66 -1.33 -18.47 0.93
N ALA A 67 -1.99 -17.49 0.31
CA ALA A 67 -3.35 -17.66 -0.21
C ALA A 67 -3.38 -18.64 -1.40
N GLU A 68 -2.44 -18.52 -2.34
CA GLU A 68 -2.29 -19.44 -3.48
C GLU A 68 -1.95 -20.87 -3.05
N ALA A 69 -1.14 -21.01 -2.00
CA ALA A 69 -0.83 -22.29 -1.36
C ALA A 69 -1.98 -22.85 -0.51
N LYS A 70 -3.11 -22.13 -0.39
CA LYS A 70 -4.27 -22.46 0.46
C LYS A 70 -3.93 -22.62 1.95
N GLU A 71 -2.86 -21.97 2.41
CA GLU A 71 -2.45 -21.95 3.82
C GLU A 71 -3.30 -20.98 4.65
N ILE A 72 -3.77 -19.91 4.00
CA ILE A 72 -4.64 -18.89 4.59
C ILE A 72 -5.82 -18.58 3.67
N PHE A 73 -6.90 -18.05 4.25
CA PHE A 73 -8.00 -17.47 3.50
C PHE A 73 -8.02 -15.96 3.72
N VAL A 74 -7.96 -15.19 2.63
CA VAL A 74 -8.01 -13.72 2.67
C VAL A 74 -8.96 -13.21 1.61
N GLY A 75 -9.74 -12.18 1.93
CA GLY A 75 -10.64 -11.56 0.98
C GLY A 75 -9.91 -10.74 -0.09
N GLU A 76 -10.50 -10.63 -1.29
CA GLU A 76 -9.99 -9.80 -2.38
C GLU A 76 -9.77 -8.34 -1.98
N GLN A 77 -10.62 -7.83 -1.08
CA GLN A 77 -10.54 -6.47 -0.56
C GLN A 77 -9.24 -6.23 0.22
N THR A 78 -8.72 -7.25 0.89
CA THR A 78 -7.46 -7.15 1.65
C THR A 78 -6.25 -7.13 0.72
N LEU A 79 -6.27 -7.90 -0.36
CA LEU A 79 -5.26 -7.84 -1.41
C LEU A 79 -5.25 -6.47 -2.09
N ALA A 80 -6.44 -5.97 -2.48
CA ALA A 80 -6.59 -4.64 -3.07
C ALA A 80 -6.13 -3.53 -2.11
N TYR A 81 -6.39 -3.66 -0.81
CA TYR A 81 -5.92 -2.71 0.19
C TYR A 81 -4.39 -2.70 0.31
N LEU A 82 -3.72 -3.87 0.37
CA LEU A 82 -2.26 -3.93 0.41
C LEU A 82 -1.63 -3.30 -0.83
N ASN A 83 -2.22 -3.55 -2.00
CA ASN A 83 -1.82 -2.93 -3.25
C ASN A 83 -1.90 -1.40 -3.17
N ARG A 84 -3.07 -0.87 -2.80
CA ARG A 84 -3.32 0.58 -2.68
C ARG A 84 -2.50 1.24 -1.58
N LEU A 85 -2.23 0.54 -0.47
CA LEU A 85 -1.36 1.05 0.58
C LEU A 85 0.06 1.25 0.05
N SER A 86 0.57 0.35 -0.79
CA SER A 86 1.87 0.54 -1.43
C SER A 86 1.90 1.75 -2.38
N SER A 87 0.79 2.01 -3.08
CA SER A 87 0.61 3.22 -3.90
C SER A 87 0.57 4.49 -3.05
N LEU A 88 -0.09 4.46 -1.89
CA LEU A 88 -0.10 5.60 -0.97
C LEU A 88 1.30 5.90 -0.43
N CYS A 89 2.07 4.90 -0.01
CA CYS A 89 3.46 5.12 0.41
C CYS A 89 4.29 5.77 -0.70
N TYR A 90 4.10 5.37 -1.97
CA TYR A 90 4.77 6.02 -3.10
C TYR A 90 4.34 7.48 -3.28
N ALA A 91 3.03 7.75 -3.25
CA ALA A 91 2.51 9.11 -3.40
C ALA A 91 2.99 10.04 -2.27
N LEU A 92 3.08 9.53 -1.04
CA LEU A 92 3.59 10.28 0.11
C LEU A 92 5.10 10.49 0.05
N ALA A 93 5.88 9.47 -0.33
CA ALA A 93 7.32 9.62 -0.55
C ALA A 93 7.63 10.74 -1.55
N ARG A 94 6.80 10.81 -2.60
CA ARG A 94 6.89 11.84 -3.63
C ARG A 94 6.44 13.21 -3.14
N PHE A 95 5.38 13.27 -2.35
CA PHE A 95 4.86 14.52 -1.79
C PHE A 95 5.85 15.20 -0.85
N THR A 96 6.70 14.43 -0.16
CA THR A 96 7.68 14.95 0.79
C THR A 96 9.00 15.37 0.16
N ASN A 97 9.24 15.02 -1.12
CA ASN A 97 10.43 15.41 -1.87
C ASN A 97 10.17 16.68 -2.68
#